data_AF-A0A484IDP5-F1
#
_entry.id   AF-A0A484IDP5-F1
#
_cell.length_a   1.000
_cell.length_b   1.000
_cell.length_c   1.000
_cell.angle_alpha   90.00
_cell.angle_beta   90.00
_cell.angle_gamma   90.00
#
_symmetry.space_group_name_H-M   'P 1'
#
loop_
_entity.id
_entity.type
_entity.pdbx_description
1 polymer ?
#
loop_
_entity_poly.entity_id
_entity_poly.type
_entity_poly.pdbx_seq_one_letter_code
_entity_poly.pdbx_strand_id
1 'polypeptide(L)'
;MTISRMSDKNSELDTLDAGTMEFMKWLANKDTNSENTLIIVKDYFDNKYVILFDKSILNNVIVAYREGMPYCVTCNTDDCGHVGFAICLKQDYDRDDQAIF
;
A
#
# COMPACT_ATOMS: atom_id res chain seq x y z
N MET A 1 -31.58 -21.28 0.38
CA MET A 1 -30.36 -20.77 1.04
C MET A 1 -29.24 -20.88 0.03
N THR A 2 -28.90 -19.78 -0.64
CA THR A 2 -27.79 -19.75 -1.59
C THR A 2 -26.53 -19.53 -0.78
N ILE A 3 -25.66 -20.53 -0.74
CA ILE A 3 -24.33 -20.41 -0.13
C ILE A 3 -23.54 -19.47 -1.04
N SER A 4 -23.38 -18.22 -0.61
CA SER A 4 -22.42 -17.30 -1.20
C SER A 4 -21.05 -17.94 -1.05
N ARG A 5 -20.46 -18.38 -2.16
CA ARG A 5 -19.04 -18.74 -2.22
C ARG A 5 -18.29 -17.45 -1.87
N MET A 6 -17.86 -17.34 -0.62
CA MET A 6 -16.80 -16.42 -0.24
C MET A 6 -15.61 -16.89 -1.08
N SER A 7 -15.32 -16.13 -2.13
CA SER A 7 -14.15 -16.38 -2.94
C SER A 7 -12.97 -16.23 -2.00
N ASP A 8 -12.24 -17.32 -1.77
CA ASP A 8 -10.86 -17.29 -1.27
C ASP A 8 -10.05 -16.51 -2.31
N LYS A 9 -10.17 -15.19 -2.31
CA LYS A 9 -9.29 -14.29 -3.02
C LYS A 9 -8.03 -14.25 -2.17
N ASN A 10 -7.11 -15.16 -2.46
CA ASN A 10 -5.71 -15.02 -2.09
C ASN A 10 -5.30 -13.62 -2.59
N SER A 11 -5.28 -12.63 -1.71
CA SER A 11 -5.07 -11.26 -2.15
C SER A 11 -3.58 -11.15 -2.47
N GLU A 12 -3.26 -10.57 -3.61
CA GLU A 12 -1.85 -10.43 -4.04
C GLU A 12 -1.03 -9.58 -3.06
N LEU A 13 -1.67 -9.00 -2.04
CA LEU A 13 -1.12 -8.13 -1.00
C LEU A 13 -1.45 -8.67 0.40
N ASP A 14 -1.37 -10.00 0.61
CA ASP A 14 -1.63 -10.62 1.91
C ASP A 14 -0.46 -10.47 2.91
N THR A 15 0.76 -10.18 2.45
CA THR A 15 1.96 -10.10 3.31
C THR A 15 2.71 -8.78 3.13
N LEU A 16 3.44 -8.36 4.17
CA LEU A 16 4.36 -7.22 4.10
C LEU A 16 5.35 -7.32 2.92
N ASP A 17 5.89 -8.51 2.67
CA ASP A 17 6.83 -8.77 1.57
C ASP A 17 6.19 -8.54 0.20
N ALA A 18 4.94 -8.98 0.01
CA ALA A 18 4.21 -8.74 -1.23
C ALA A 18 4.01 -7.23 -1.46
N GLY A 19 3.70 -6.48 -0.40
CA GLY A 19 3.65 -5.02 -0.42
C GLY A 19 4.98 -4.37 -0.81
N THR A 20 6.08 -4.88 -0.26
CA THR A 20 7.44 -4.40 -0.54
C THR A 20 7.81 -4.64 -2.01
N MET A 21 7.51 -5.84 -2.53
CA MET A 21 7.72 -6.16 -3.95
C MET A 21 6.90 -5.25 -4.86
N GLU A 22 5.65 -4.98 -4.50
CA GLU A 22 4.79 -4.10 -5.28
C GLU A 22 5.25 -2.65 -5.25
N PHE A 23 5.77 -2.18 -4.11
CA PHE A 23 6.44 -0.89 -4.01
C PHE A 23 7.65 -0.80 -4.95
N MET A 24 8.48 -1.84 -5.03
CA MET A 24 9.62 -1.85 -5.95
C MET A 24 9.20 -1.73 -7.42
N LYS A 25 8.11 -2.42 -7.80
CA LYS A 25 7.54 -2.27 -9.14
C LYS A 25 7.03 -0.84 -9.36
N TRP A 26 6.31 -0.29 -8.39
CA TRP A 26 5.82 1.08 -8.47
C TRP A 26 6.95 2.10 -8.60
N LEU A 27 8.01 1.97 -7.79
CA LEU A 27 9.17 2.84 -7.81
C LEU A 27 9.86 2.81 -9.17
N ALA A 28 10.05 1.61 -9.75
CA ALA A 28 10.66 1.45 -11.08
C ALA A 28 9.82 2.03 -12.23
N ASN A 29 8.52 2.25 -12.01
CA ASN A 29 7.58 2.73 -13.02
C ASN A 29 7.02 4.14 -12.73
N LYS A 30 7.53 4.81 -11.68
CA LYS A 30 7.04 6.10 -11.19
C LYS A 30 7.05 7.19 -12.29
N ASP A 31 8.04 7.14 -13.18
CA ASP A 31 8.23 8.13 -14.26
C ASP A 31 7.60 7.72 -15.61
N THR A 32 7.17 6.47 -15.74
CA THR A 32 6.73 5.91 -17.04
C THR A 32 5.20 5.85 -17.19
N ASN A 33 4.44 6.26 -16.17
CA ASN A 33 2.96 6.11 -16.11
C ASN A 33 2.50 4.68 -16.47
N SER A 34 3.34 3.68 -16.22
CA SER A 34 3.04 2.29 -16.55
C SER A 34 1.91 1.76 -15.66
N GLU A 35 0.86 1.21 -16.27
CA GLU A 35 -0.29 0.65 -15.56
C GLU A 35 0.00 -0.70 -14.88
N ASN A 36 1.26 -1.16 -14.91
CA ASN A 36 1.63 -2.52 -14.55
C ASN A 36 1.82 -2.76 -13.04
N THR A 37 1.33 -1.85 -12.19
CA THR A 37 1.32 -1.98 -10.73
C THR A 37 -0.10 -2.24 -10.23
N LEU A 38 -0.24 -3.04 -9.19
CA LEU A 38 -1.50 -3.28 -8.50
C LEU A 38 -1.93 -2.09 -7.64
N ILE A 39 -0.95 -1.29 -7.19
CA ILE A 39 -1.18 -0.16 -6.30
C ILE A 39 -0.93 1.16 -7.02
N ILE A 40 -1.83 2.11 -6.78
CA ILE A 40 -1.68 3.52 -7.15
C ILE A 40 -1.73 4.35 -5.86
N VAL A 41 -0.72 5.19 -5.64
CA VAL A 41 -0.74 6.18 -4.55
C VAL A 41 -1.69 7.31 -4.94
N LYS A 42 -2.71 7.57 -4.12
CA LYS A 42 -3.72 8.62 -4.36
C LYS A 42 -3.47 9.86 -3.52
N ASP A 43 -3.10 9.67 -2.26
CA ASP A 43 -2.79 10.75 -1.34
C ASP A 43 -1.80 10.26 -0.28
N TYR A 44 -0.95 11.15 0.21
CA TYR A 44 0.02 10.87 1.27
C TYR A 44 0.10 12.09 2.20
N PHE A 45 -0.23 11.89 3.47
CA PHE A 45 0.00 12.85 4.52
C PHE A 45 0.99 12.26 5.52
N ASP A 46 2.21 12.79 5.50
CA ASP A 46 3.29 12.35 6.39
C ASP A 46 2.82 12.19 7.85
N ASN A 47 3.24 11.05 8.42
CA ASN A 47 2.94 10.61 9.79
C ASN A 47 1.44 10.55 10.15
N LYS A 48 0.52 10.65 9.18
CA LYS A 48 -0.92 10.55 9.40
C LYS A 48 -1.55 9.41 8.64
N TYR A 49 -1.46 9.42 7.30
CA TYR A 49 -2.05 8.39 6.47
C TYR A 49 -1.48 8.35 5.06
N VAL A 50 -1.68 7.22 4.39
CA VAL A 50 -1.62 7.10 2.94
C VAL A 50 -2.94 6.53 2.42
N ILE A 51 -3.39 7.04 1.28
CA ILE A 51 -4.51 6.49 0.52
C ILE A 51 -3.95 5.80 -0.71
N LEU A 52 -4.14 4.49 -0.77
CA LEU A 52 -3.75 3.63 -1.89
C LEU A 52 -5.01 3.22 -2.63
N PHE A 53 -4.97 3.13 -3.97
CA PHE A 53 -5.98 2.43 -4.73
C PHE A 53 -5.44 1.07 -5.14
N ASP A 54 -6.09 0.01 -4.67
CA ASP A 54 -5.76 -1.38 -4.96
C ASP A 54 -6.63 -1.89 -6.11
N LYS A 55 -5.98 -2.22 -7.24
CA LYS A 55 -6.63 -2.71 -8.45
C LYS A 55 -7.18 -4.13 -8.30
N SER A 56 -6.62 -4.96 -7.42
CA SER A 56 -7.06 -6.35 -7.22
C SER A 56 -8.40 -6.42 -6.48
N ILE A 57 -8.68 -5.44 -5.61
CA ILE A 57 -10.00 -5.29 -4.94
C ILE A 57 -10.83 -4.11 -5.47
N LEU A 58 -10.30 -3.32 -6.41
CA LEU A 58 -10.93 -2.13 -7.01
C LEU A 58 -11.45 -1.14 -5.98
N ASN A 59 -10.67 -0.89 -4.92
CA ASN A 59 -11.09 -0.02 -3.83
C ASN A 59 -9.95 0.85 -3.30
N ASN A 60 -10.31 1.99 -2.70
CA ASN A 60 -9.38 2.78 -1.92
C ASN A 60 -9.12 2.08 -0.58
N VAL A 61 -7.85 2.05 -0.19
CA VAL A 61 -7.34 1.50 1.05
C VAL A 61 -6.62 2.61 1.80
N ILE A 62 -6.96 2.75 3.08
CA ILE A 62 -6.32 3.72 3.96
C ILE A 62 -5.37 2.96 4.88
N VAL A 63 -4.10 3.34 4.86
CA VAL A 63 -3.14 2.93 5.88
C VAL A 63 -2.85 4.15 6.74
N ALA A 64 -3.24 4.07 8.01
CA ALA A 64 -3.03 5.15 8.98
C ALA A 64 -1.75 4.89 9.77
N TYR A 65 -1.02 5.95 10.12
CA TYR A 65 0.10 5.87 11.06
C TYR A 65 -0.40 6.30 12.44
N ARG A 66 -0.53 5.35 13.36
CA ARG A 66 -0.95 5.60 14.75
C ARG A 66 0.27 5.43 15.65
N GLU A 67 0.72 6.52 16.28
CA GLU A 67 1.90 6.50 17.15
C GLU A 67 3.16 5.94 16.45
N GLY A 68 3.30 6.20 15.15
CA GLY A 68 4.39 5.68 14.32
C GLY A 68 4.18 4.26 13.77
N MET A 69 3.15 3.54 14.21
CA MET A 69 2.82 2.20 13.73
C MET A 69 1.81 2.28 12.57
N PRO A 70 2.11 1.73 11.39
CA PRO A 70 1.18 1.69 10.27
C PRO A 70 0.08 0.63 10.50
N TYR A 71 -1.15 0.96 10.10
CA TYR A 71 -2.30 0.08 10.25
C TYR A 71 -3.24 0.21 9.04
N CYS A 72 -3.51 -0.90 8.36
CA CYS A 72 -4.45 -0.92 7.24
C CYS A 72 -5.89 -1.01 7.76
N VAL A 73 -6.69 0.01 7.48
CA VAL A 73 -8.09 0.08 7.90
C VAL A 73 -8.95 -0.96 7.15
N THR A 74 -8.63 -1.22 5.89
CA THR A 74 -9.41 -2.15 5.04
C THR A 74 -9.16 -3.61 5.43
N CYS A 75 -7.90 -3.99 5.66
CA CYS A 75 -7.53 -5.35 6.08
C CYS A 75 -7.68 -5.56 7.59
N ASN A 76 -7.84 -4.47 8.36
CA ASN A 76 -7.93 -4.47 9.81
C ASN A 76 -6.73 -5.17 10.49
N THR A 77 -5.52 -4.88 9.99
CA THR A 77 -4.25 -5.48 10.42
C THR A 77 -3.08 -4.51 10.19
N ASP A 78 -2.01 -4.66 10.95
CA ASP A 78 -0.70 -4.06 10.73
C ASP A 78 0.24 -4.95 9.89
N ASP A 79 -0.18 -6.17 9.56
CA ASP A 79 0.54 -7.13 8.74
C ASP A 79 -0.26 -7.45 7.46
N CYS A 80 -0.05 -6.65 6.41
CA CYS A 80 -0.52 -6.93 5.05
C CYS A 80 0.31 -6.15 4.00
N GLY A 81 0.10 -6.45 2.72
CA GLY A 81 0.82 -5.79 1.63
C GLY A 81 0.53 -4.30 1.49
N HIS A 82 -0.66 -3.81 1.86
CA HIS A 82 -0.89 -2.36 1.90
C HIS A 82 0.00 -1.68 2.93
N VAL A 83 0.19 -2.31 4.10
CA VAL A 83 1.10 -1.82 5.14
C VAL A 83 2.55 -1.87 4.66
N GLY A 84 2.97 -2.99 4.06
CA GLY A 84 4.32 -3.14 3.52
C GLY A 84 4.65 -2.06 2.49
N PHE A 85 3.73 -1.80 1.56
CA PHE A 85 3.86 -0.72 0.58
C PHE A 85 3.95 0.66 1.26
N ALA A 86 3.06 0.94 2.23
CA ALA A 86 3.02 2.21 2.94
C ALA A 86 4.29 2.49 3.75
N ILE A 87 4.91 1.46 4.34
CA ILE A 87 6.19 1.59 5.04
C ILE A 87 7.29 2.02 4.06
N CYS A 88 7.43 1.33 2.93
CA CYS A 88 8.45 1.67 1.94
C CYS A 88 8.23 3.07 1.36
N LEU A 89 6.99 3.45 1.07
CA LEU A 89 6.66 4.79 0.57
C LEU A 89 7.06 5.88 1.57
N LYS A 90 6.79 5.68 2.87
CA LYS A 90 7.23 6.62 3.91
C LYS A 90 8.75 6.74 3.95
N GLN A 91 9.45 5.61 3.94
CA GLN A 91 10.92 5.59 3.94
C GLN A 91 11.52 6.29 2.70
N ASP A 92 10.85 6.21 1.54
CA ASP A 92 11.24 6.91 0.32
C ASP A 92 11.11 8.43 0.47
N TYR A 93 9.95 8.91 0.95
CA TYR A 93 9.74 10.34 1.19
C TYR A 93 10.62 10.91 2.30
N ASP A 94 10.79 10.17 3.40
CA ASP A 94 11.66 10.59 4.51
C ASP A 94 13.14 10.71 4.06
N ARG A 95 13.56 9.95 3.04
CA ARG A 95 14.90 10.05 2.43
C ARG A 95 15.01 11.26 1.52
N ASP A 96 13.99 11.53 0.70
CA ASP A 96 13.99 12.68 -0.21
C ASP A 96 14.00 14.02 0.56
N ASP A 97 13.35 14.09 1.73
CA ASP A 97 13.37 15.27 2.61
C ASP A 97 14.72 15.51 3.32
N GLN A 98 15.58 14.49 3.40
CA GLN A 98 16.93 14.60 3.98
C GLN A 98 18.00 14.95 2.94
N ALA A 99 17.70 14.92 1.65
CA ALA A 99 18.66 15.22 0.56
C ALA A 99 18.86 16.73 0.32
N ILE A 100 18.21 17.59 1.10
CA ILE A 100 18.28 19.06 1.04
C ILE A 100 19.26 19.60 2.09
N PHE A 101 20.54 19.22 2.00
CA PHE A 101 21.63 19.85 2.76
C PHE A 101 22.92 19.94 1.94
#